data_AF-A0A813IGN6-F1
#
_entry.id   AF-A0A813IGN6-F1
#
_cell.length_a   1.000
_cell.length_b   1.000
_cell.length_c   1.000
_cell.angle_alpha   90.00
_cell.angle_beta   90.00
_cell.angle_gamma   90.00
#
_symmetry.space_group_name_H-M   'P 1'
#
loop_
_entity.id
_entity.type
_entity.pdbx_description
1 polymer ?
#
loop_
_entity_poly.entity_id
_entity_poly.type
_entity_poly.pdbx_seq_one_letter_code
_entity_poly.pdbx_strand_id
1 'polypeptide(L)'
;MVHRLMRLESALATEQAQRSHEQQQLAETLRQVASQHQGTGAGGTVTAALDLKQLEPMKYAGKEAEFLTFSIKMASYLCKGCPELETLLEHAVQATAVLRNSAMDEKQVKLSKQVYYALTMLCEGEALKLIQSCGKGEGMEAWRHFQSGSPKSQPRRLRT
;
A
#
# COMPACT_ATOMS: atom_id res chain seq x y z
N MET A 1 31.09 -8.13 49.15
CA MET A 1 30.79 -7.18 48.05
C MET A 1 31.15 -7.74 46.67
N VAL A 2 32.28 -8.45 46.52
CA VAL A 2 32.78 -9.03 45.25
C VAL A 2 31.82 -10.05 44.58
N HIS A 3 31.18 -10.96 45.34
CA HIS A 3 30.24 -11.95 44.79
C HIS A 3 28.97 -11.37 44.14
N ARG A 4 28.64 -10.09 44.40
CA ARG A 4 27.48 -9.42 43.79
C ARG A 4 27.86 -8.78 42.45
N LEU A 5 29.08 -8.23 42.34
CA LEU A 5 29.61 -7.71 41.09
C LEU A 5 29.82 -8.82 40.05
N MET A 6 30.40 -9.94 40.47
CA MET A 6 30.61 -11.10 39.58
C MET A 6 29.30 -11.68 39.02
N ARG A 7 28.21 -11.65 39.81
CA ARG A 7 26.88 -12.09 39.35
C ARG A 7 26.22 -11.13 38.36
N LEU A 8 26.49 -9.83 38.48
CA LEU A 8 26.00 -8.83 37.54
C LEU A 8 26.76 -8.89 36.21
N GLU A 9 28.07 -9.09 36.26
CA GLU A 9 28.90 -9.29 35.06
C GLU A 9 28.52 -10.58 34.32
N SER A 10 28.29 -11.68 35.05
CA SER A 10 27.82 -12.93 34.44
C SER A 10 26.44 -12.78 33.80
N ALA A 11 25.52 -12.04 34.43
CA ALA A 11 24.18 -11.81 33.88
C ALA A 11 24.21 -10.94 32.61
N LEU A 12 25.05 -9.90 32.59
CA LEU A 12 25.23 -9.04 31.42
C LEU A 12 25.85 -9.81 30.24
N ALA A 13 26.85 -10.65 30.52
CA ALA A 13 27.47 -11.51 29.51
C ALA A 13 26.47 -12.50 28.90
N THR A 14 25.58 -13.09 29.71
CA THR A 14 24.54 -13.99 29.19
C THR A 14 23.51 -13.27 28.34
N GLU A 15 23.12 -12.04 28.71
CA GLU A 15 22.14 -11.27 27.93
C GLU A 15 22.72 -10.80 26.59
N GLN A 16 24.00 -10.40 26.58
CA GLN A 16 24.71 -10.06 25.35
C GLN A 16 24.87 -11.29 24.43
N ALA A 17 25.17 -12.46 24.99
CA ALA A 17 25.24 -13.70 24.24
C ALA A 17 23.87 -14.04 23.60
N GLN A 18 22.77 -13.91 24.37
CA GLN A 18 21.41 -14.12 23.84
C GLN A 18 21.06 -13.14 22.72
N ARG A 19 21.32 -11.83 22.90
CA ARG A 19 21.05 -10.83 21.85
C ARG A 19 21.87 -11.10 20.59
N SER A 20 23.13 -11.52 20.73
CA SER A 20 23.96 -11.87 19.58
C SER A 20 23.44 -13.10 18.84
N HIS A 21 22.94 -14.10 19.56
CA HIS A 21 22.36 -15.30 18.99
C HIS A 21 21.04 -15.01 18.28
N GLU A 22 20.16 -14.21 18.89
CA GLU A 22 18.88 -13.79 18.30
C GLU A 22 19.09 -12.95 17.03
N GLN A 23 20.07 -12.02 17.05
CA GLN A 23 20.43 -11.24 15.85
C GLN A 23 20.99 -12.13 14.73
N GLN A 24 21.80 -13.14 15.06
CA GLN A 24 22.30 -14.11 14.08
C GLN A 24 21.16 -14.94 13.49
N GLN A 25 20.24 -15.43 14.33
CA GLN A 25 19.05 -16.16 13.86
C GLN A 25 18.16 -15.31 12.95
N LEU A 26 17.95 -14.04 13.29
CA LEU A 26 17.17 -13.12 12.45
C LEU A 26 17.85 -12.88 11.10
N ALA A 27 19.17 -12.66 11.10
CA ALA A 27 19.95 -12.47 9.88
C ALA A 27 19.97 -13.74 9.00
N GLU A 28 20.06 -14.91 9.61
CA GLU A 28 20.03 -16.19 8.91
C GLU A 28 18.63 -16.50 8.35
N THR A 29 17.58 -16.20 9.11
CA THR A 29 16.18 -16.30 8.62
C THR A 29 15.96 -15.36 7.44
N LEU A 30 16.42 -14.11 7.52
CA LEU A 30 16.33 -13.16 6.42
C LEU A 30 17.13 -13.63 5.19
N ARG A 31 18.30 -14.22 5.37
CA ARG A 31 19.09 -14.81 4.27
C ARG A 31 18.41 -16.03 3.67
N GLN A 32 17.83 -16.91 4.48
CA GLN A 32 17.08 -18.07 4.01
C GLN A 32 15.86 -17.64 3.20
N VAL A 33 15.07 -16.68 3.71
CA VAL A 33 13.94 -16.09 2.99
C VAL A 33 14.40 -15.44 1.68
N ALA A 34 15.50 -14.70 1.67
CA ALA A 34 16.05 -14.11 0.44
C ALA A 34 16.52 -15.16 -0.57
N SER A 35 17.13 -16.26 -0.11
CA SER A 35 17.61 -17.35 -0.97
C SER A 35 16.49 -18.27 -1.49
N GLN A 36 15.42 -18.48 -0.72
CA GLN A 36 14.23 -19.22 -1.16
C GLN A 36 13.49 -18.52 -2.31
N HIS A 37 13.62 -17.20 -2.45
CA HIS A 37 13.04 -16.44 -3.56
C HIS A 37 13.92 -16.41 -4.83
N GLN A 38 15.07 -17.09 -4.86
CA GLN A 38 15.97 -17.12 -6.04
C GLN A 38 15.94 -18.41 -6.87
N GLY A 39 15.15 -19.41 -6.48
CA GLY A 39 14.99 -20.65 -7.23
C GLY A 39 13.56 -20.83 -7.73
N THR A 40 13.41 -21.16 -9.02
CA THR A 40 12.16 -21.58 -9.71
C THR A 40 11.08 -20.52 -9.93
N GLY A 41 11.03 -19.97 -11.16
CA GLY A 41 9.86 -19.25 -11.65
C GLY A 41 10.11 -18.37 -12.88
N ALA A 42 10.24 -18.97 -14.05
CA ALA A 42 9.83 -18.30 -15.28
C ALA A 42 8.32 -18.00 -15.17
N GLY A 43 7.94 -16.72 -15.00
CA GLY A 43 6.53 -16.30 -14.90
C GLY A 43 6.17 -15.42 -13.70
N GLY A 44 7.13 -14.99 -12.87
CA GLY A 44 6.86 -13.96 -11.87
C GLY A 44 6.74 -12.60 -12.54
N THR A 45 5.51 -12.12 -12.80
CA THR A 45 5.28 -10.71 -13.08
C THR A 45 5.86 -9.93 -11.91
N VAL A 46 7.05 -9.37 -12.11
CA VAL A 46 7.53 -8.26 -11.30
C VAL A 46 6.39 -7.26 -11.35
N THR A 47 5.66 -7.10 -10.24
CA THR A 47 4.76 -5.96 -10.08
C THR A 47 5.67 -4.75 -10.12
N ALA A 48 5.94 -4.27 -11.33
CA ALA A 48 6.84 -3.17 -11.58
C ALA A 48 6.36 -2.03 -10.69
N ALA A 49 7.25 -1.55 -9.82
CA ALA A 49 6.93 -0.38 -9.02
C ALA A 49 6.50 0.73 -10.00
N LEU A 50 5.32 1.29 -9.79
CA LEU A 50 4.77 2.33 -10.67
C LEU A 50 5.79 3.47 -10.80
N ASP A 51 6.20 3.78 -12.04
CA ASP A 51 7.16 4.85 -12.30
C ASP A 51 6.45 6.21 -12.26
N LEU A 52 6.27 6.71 -11.04
CA LEU A 52 5.51 7.92 -10.74
C LEU A 52 6.06 9.19 -11.39
N LYS A 53 7.27 9.14 -11.95
CA LYS A 53 7.85 10.24 -12.74
C LYS A 53 7.12 10.48 -14.06
N GLN A 54 6.35 9.49 -14.55
CA GLN A 54 5.56 9.61 -15.77
C GLN A 54 4.16 10.20 -15.55
N LEU A 55 3.72 10.37 -14.30
CA LEU A 55 2.55 11.19 -14.04
C LEU A 55 2.94 12.64 -14.31
N GLU A 56 2.34 13.23 -15.34
CA GLU A 56 2.21 14.69 -15.45
C GLU A 56 1.84 15.28 -14.08
N PRO A 57 2.16 16.55 -13.78
CA PRO A 57 1.95 17.18 -12.46
C PRO A 57 0.46 17.29 -12.13
N MET A 58 -0.13 16.15 -11.84
CA MET A 58 -1.55 15.94 -11.82
C MET A 58 -1.93 15.94 -10.36
N LYS A 59 -2.30 17.13 -9.89
CA LYS A 59 -2.67 17.36 -8.50
C LYS A 59 -4.18 17.48 -8.38
N TYR A 60 -4.72 16.94 -7.29
CA TYR A 60 -6.15 17.03 -7.00
C TYR A 60 -6.38 17.48 -5.57
N ALA A 61 -6.96 18.67 -5.42
CA ALA A 61 -7.22 19.28 -4.12
C ALA A 61 -8.62 18.96 -3.56
N GLY A 62 -9.45 18.18 -4.27
CA GLY A 62 -10.84 17.89 -3.86
C GLY A 62 -11.93 18.62 -4.64
N LYS A 63 -11.61 19.25 -5.78
CA LYS A 63 -12.59 20.02 -6.57
C LYS A 63 -13.49 19.11 -7.41
N GLU A 64 -14.78 19.17 -7.14
CA GLU A 64 -15.82 18.36 -7.79
C GLU A 64 -15.74 18.34 -9.33
N ALA A 65 -15.59 19.50 -9.96
CA ALA A 65 -15.53 19.62 -11.43
C ALA A 65 -14.32 18.92 -12.06
N GLU A 66 -13.22 18.76 -11.30
CA GLU A 66 -11.99 18.13 -11.77
C GLU A 66 -11.97 16.62 -11.44
N PHE A 67 -12.87 16.15 -10.57
CA PHE A 67 -12.84 14.79 -10.01
C PHE A 67 -12.95 13.70 -11.09
N LEU A 68 -13.89 13.82 -12.02
CA LEU A 68 -14.11 12.78 -13.04
C LEU A 68 -12.88 12.63 -13.94
N THR A 69 -12.35 13.74 -14.45
CA THR A 69 -11.14 13.74 -15.26
C THR A 69 -9.96 13.21 -14.46
N PHE A 70 -9.87 13.56 -13.18
CA PHE A 70 -8.79 13.11 -12.33
C PHE A 70 -8.82 11.60 -12.06
N SER A 71 -9.96 11.08 -11.63
CA SER A 71 -10.13 9.66 -11.31
C SER A 71 -9.89 8.77 -12.53
N ILE A 72 -10.35 9.16 -13.72
CA ILE A 72 -10.09 8.41 -14.96
C ILE A 72 -8.60 8.36 -15.27
N LYS A 73 -7.91 9.51 -15.30
CA LYS A 73 -6.46 9.54 -15.60
C LYS A 73 -5.66 8.75 -14.56
N MET A 74 -6.02 8.85 -13.28
CA MET A 74 -5.41 8.07 -12.21
C MET A 74 -5.58 6.56 -12.45
N ALA A 75 -6.82 6.10 -12.67
CA ALA A 75 -7.09 4.69 -12.95
C ALA A 75 -6.33 4.20 -14.18
N SER A 76 -6.36 4.96 -15.29
CA SER A 76 -5.62 4.62 -16.51
C SER A 76 -4.11 4.53 -16.26
N TYR A 77 -3.55 5.45 -15.47
CA TYR A 77 -2.13 5.42 -15.13
C TYR A 77 -1.77 4.18 -14.30
N LEU A 78 -2.55 3.87 -13.26
CA LEU A 78 -2.37 2.70 -12.42
C LEU A 78 -2.44 1.41 -13.24
N CYS A 79 -3.48 1.25 -14.05
CA CYS A 79 -3.71 0.05 -14.85
C CYS A 79 -2.72 -0.10 -16.00
N LYS A 80 -2.22 1.01 -16.58
CA LYS A 80 -1.14 0.97 -17.58
C LYS A 80 0.13 0.33 -17.02
N GLY A 81 0.50 0.68 -15.79
CA GLY A 81 1.69 0.14 -15.12
C GLY A 81 1.47 -1.25 -14.51
N CYS A 82 0.23 -1.56 -14.11
CA CYS A 82 -0.14 -2.85 -13.55
C CYS A 82 -1.58 -3.21 -13.95
N PRO A 83 -1.78 -3.99 -15.04
CA PRO A 83 -3.11 -4.35 -15.53
C PRO A 83 -3.97 -5.09 -14.50
N GLU A 84 -3.34 -5.81 -13.57
CA GLU A 84 -4.02 -6.54 -12.50
C GLU A 84 -4.77 -5.63 -11.52
N LEU A 85 -4.43 -4.33 -11.48
CA LEU A 85 -5.16 -3.35 -10.68
C LEU A 85 -6.57 -3.09 -11.21
N GLU A 86 -6.84 -3.32 -12.50
CA GLU A 86 -8.14 -2.98 -13.10
C GLU A 86 -9.30 -3.64 -12.35
N THR A 87 -9.26 -4.97 -12.22
CA THR A 87 -10.29 -5.74 -11.51
C THR A 87 -10.37 -5.38 -10.02
N LEU A 88 -9.22 -5.08 -9.38
CA LEU A 88 -9.19 -4.71 -7.97
C LEU A 88 -9.80 -3.32 -7.71
N LEU A 89 -9.52 -2.35 -8.58
CA LEU A 89 -10.08 -1.00 -8.50
C LEU A 89 -11.58 -1.02 -8.77
N GLU A 90 -12.05 -1.81 -9.74
CA GLU A 90 -13.48 -2.02 -10.01
C GLU A 90 -14.19 -2.66 -8.82
N HIS A 91 -13.62 -3.74 -8.26
CA HIS A 91 -14.15 -4.39 -7.07
C HIS A 91 -14.23 -3.41 -5.89
N ALA A 92 -13.21 -2.57 -5.70
CA ALA A 92 -13.20 -1.56 -4.66
C ALA A 92 -14.32 -0.53 -4.81
N VAL A 93 -14.67 -0.11 -6.03
CA VAL A 93 -15.80 0.80 -6.28
C VAL A 93 -17.15 0.16 -5.93
N GLN A 94 -17.29 -1.14 -6.18
CA GLN A 94 -18.53 -1.88 -5.93
C GLN A 94 -18.68 -2.35 -4.48
N ALA A 95 -17.58 -2.43 -3.73
CA ALA A 95 -17.57 -2.91 -2.37
C ALA A 95 -18.40 -2.02 -1.43
N THR A 96 -19.34 -2.65 -0.73
CA THR A 96 -20.10 -2.00 0.36
C THR A 96 -19.38 -2.11 1.70
N ALA A 97 -18.60 -3.19 1.88
CA ALA A 97 -17.78 -3.43 3.06
C ALA A 97 -16.43 -2.71 2.97
N VAL A 98 -15.84 -2.45 4.14
CA VAL A 98 -14.49 -1.88 4.28
C VAL A 98 -13.46 -2.88 3.75
N LEU A 99 -12.56 -2.43 2.89
CA LEU A 99 -11.52 -3.25 2.27
C LEU A 99 -10.19 -3.12 3.01
N ARG A 100 -9.97 -3.98 4.01
CA ARG A 100 -8.71 -4.01 4.77
C ARG A 100 -7.67 -4.90 4.09
N ASN A 101 -6.44 -4.43 4.02
CA ASN A 101 -5.29 -5.22 3.56
C ASN A 101 -5.10 -6.52 4.35
N SER A 102 -5.50 -6.56 5.62
CA SER A 102 -5.41 -7.78 6.45
C SER A 102 -6.26 -8.95 5.95
N ALA A 103 -7.26 -8.68 5.10
CA ALA A 103 -8.13 -9.69 4.51
C ALA A 103 -7.74 -10.03 3.05
N MET A 104 -6.63 -9.49 2.56
CA MET A 104 -6.14 -9.66 1.20
C MET A 104 -4.91 -10.58 1.16
N ASP A 105 -4.65 -11.17 -0.01
CA ASP A 105 -3.41 -11.91 -0.22
C ASP A 105 -2.19 -10.97 -0.35
N GLU A 106 -0.98 -11.51 -0.25
CA GLU A 106 0.24 -10.70 -0.26
C GLU A 106 0.43 -9.86 -1.54
N LYS A 107 -0.05 -10.36 -2.68
CA LYS A 107 0.05 -9.67 -3.97
C LYS A 107 -0.90 -8.48 -3.99
N GLN A 108 -2.14 -8.70 -3.59
CA GLN A 108 -3.17 -7.67 -3.43
C GLN A 108 -2.74 -6.59 -2.42
N VAL A 109 -2.10 -6.98 -1.31
CA VAL A 109 -1.56 -6.02 -0.33
C VAL A 109 -0.47 -5.14 -0.96
N LYS A 110 0.43 -5.71 -1.77
CA LYS A 110 1.46 -4.93 -2.48
C LYS A 110 0.83 -3.92 -3.44
N LEU A 111 -0.14 -4.36 -4.22
CA LEU A 111 -0.89 -3.51 -5.17
C LEU A 111 -1.68 -2.41 -4.45
N SER A 112 -2.38 -2.76 -3.38
CA SER A 112 -3.10 -1.82 -2.51
C SER A 112 -2.16 -0.74 -1.97
N LYS A 113 -0.98 -1.10 -1.48
CA LYS A 113 0.02 -0.11 -1.02
C LYS A 113 0.48 0.82 -2.14
N GLN A 114 0.67 0.32 -3.35
CA GLN A 114 1.04 1.16 -4.50
C GLN A 114 -0.03 2.20 -4.81
N VAL A 115 -1.30 1.79 -4.82
CA VAL A 115 -2.44 2.71 -5.01
C VAL A 115 -2.50 3.76 -3.91
N TYR A 116 -2.30 3.37 -2.64
CA TYR A 116 -2.27 4.31 -1.52
C TYR A 116 -1.22 5.40 -1.72
N TYR A 117 0.00 5.02 -2.08
CA TYR A 117 1.07 5.99 -2.28
C TYR A 117 0.82 6.88 -3.49
N ALA A 118 0.35 6.33 -4.61
CA ALA A 118 -0.03 7.11 -5.78
C ALA A 118 -1.07 8.20 -5.42
N LEU A 119 -2.14 7.82 -4.72
CA LEU A 119 -3.16 8.76 -4.23
C LEU A 119 -2.56 9.80 -3.28
N THR A 120 -1.67 9.39 -2.37
CA THR A 120 -1.03 10.32 -1.42
C THR A 120 -0.12 11.34 -2.09
N MET A 121 0.57 10.99 -3.18
CA MET A 121 1.47 11.90 -3.90
C MET A 121 0.72 12.91 -4.79
N LEU A 122 -0.45 12.52 -5.29
CA LEU A 122 -1.20 13.28 -6.29
C LEU A 122 -2.38 14.04 -5.67
N CYS A 123 -2.95 13.56 -4.57
CA CYS A 123 -3.97 14.30 -3.83
C CYS A 123 -3.33 15.33 -2.89
N GLU A 124 -4.04 16.44 -2.69
CA GLU A 124 -3.66 17.54 -1.81
C GLU A 124 -4.89 18.02 -1.03
N GLY A 125 -4.69 18.86 -0.01
CA GLY A 125 -5.79 19.45 0.77
C GLY A 125 -6.76 18.42 1.37
N GLU A 126 -8.06 18.62 1.14
CA GLU A 126 -9.12 17.74 1.67
C GLU A 126 -9.08 16.35 1.06
N ALA A 127 -8.70 16.22 -0.22
CA ALA A 127 -8.55 14.91 -0.84
C ALA A 127 -7.46 14.10 -0.14
N LEU A 128 -6.31 14.72 0.17
CA LEU A 128 -5.23 14.05 0.89
C LEU A 128 -5.64 13.63 2.32
N LYS A 129 -6.35 14.50 3.05
CA LYS A 129 -6.87 14.16 4.39
C LYS A 129 -7.79 12.94 4.34
N LEU A 130 -8.65 12.86 3.33
CA LEU A 130 -9.52 11.70 3.11
C LEU A 130 -8.71 10.42 2.91
N ILE A 131 -7.68 10.44 2.06
CA ILE A 131 -6.79 9.27 1.85
C ILE A 131 -6.07 8.87 3.15
N GLN A 132 -5.58 9.84 3.92
CA GLN A 132 -4.88 9.58 5.18
C GLN A 132 -5.79 8.92 6.23
N SER A 133 -7.08 9.28 6.25
CA SER A 133 -8.06 8.75 7.21
C SER A 133 -8.32 7.23 7.04
N CYS A 134 -8.07 6.66 5.87
CA CYS A 134 -8.31 5.25 5.57
C CYS A 134 -7.30 4.29 6.24
N GLY A 135 -6.14 4.82 6.66
CA GLY A 135 -5.03 4.04 7.22
C GLY A 135 -3.85 3.90 6.26
N LYS A 136 -2.63 3.87 6.80
CA LYS A 136 -1.40 3.87 6.01
C LYS A 136 -1.29 2.61 5.15
N GLY A 137 -1.23 2.79 3.82
CA GLY A 137 -1.08 1.69 2.86
C GLY A 137 -2.39 1.00 2.48
N GLU A 138 -3.53 1.43 3.02
CA GLU A 138 -4.87 0.90 2.70
C GLU A 138 -5.41 1.50 1.40
N GLY A 139 -4.76 1.20 0.27
CA GLY A 139 -5.06 1.88 -1.00
C GLY A 139 -6.36 1.47 -1.65
N MET A 140 -6.80 0.22 -1.49
CA MET A 140 -8.11 -0.21 -2.00
C MET A 140 -9.26 0.50 -1.26
N GLU A 141 -9.16 0.62 0.06
CA GLU A 141 -10.12 1.38 0.86
C GLU A 141 -10.06 2.87 0.54
N ALA A 142 -8.85 3.42 0.39
CA ALA A 142 -8.66 4.80 -0.02
C ALA A 142 -9.27 5.08 -1.40
N TRP A 143 -9.12 4.16 -2.35
CA TRP A 143 -9.73 4.25 -3.68
C TRP A 143 -11.27 4.20 -3.59
N ARG A 144 -11.83 3.27 -2.81
CA ARG A 144 -13.27 3.19 -2.57
C ARG A 144 -13.83 4.50 -2.01
N HIS A 145 -13.19 5.03 -0.97
CA HIS A 145 -13.57 6.31 -0.37
C HIS A 145 -13.43 7.47 -1.35
N PHE A 146 -12.32 7.51 -2.09
CA PHE A 146 -12.05 8.53 -3.11
C PHE A 146 -13.15 8.55 -4.17
N GLN A 147 -13.56 7.39 -4.66
CA GLN A 147 -14.64 7.22 -5.64
C GLN A 147 -16.03 7.53 -5.08
N SER A 148 -16.26 7.30 -3.79
CA SER A 148 -17.52 7.64 -3.12
C SER A 148 -17.76 9.15 -2.96
N GLY A 149 -16.68 9.94 -2.93
CA GLY A 149 -16.73 11.41 -2.90
C GLY A 149 -17.04 12.05 -4.25
N SER A 150 -17.18 11.24 -5.31
CA SER A 150 -17.66 11.71 -6.60
C SER A 150 -19.03 12.37 -6.46
N PRO A 151 -19.28 13.53 -7.08
CA PRO A 151 -20.64 13.98 -7.26
C PRO A 151 -21.36 12.91 -8.06
N LYS A 152 -22.30 12.21 -7.42
CA LYS A 152 -23.15 11.25 -8.12
C LYS A 152 -23.89 12.05 -9.17
N SER A 153 -23.43 11.96 -10.43
CA SER A 153 -24.18 12.39 -11.60
C SER A 153 -25.55 11.76 -11.45
N GLN A 154 -26.55 12.55 -11.04
CA GLN A 154 -27.93 12.14 -11.18
C GLN A 154 -28.09 11.70 -12.64
N PRO A 155 -28.66 10.52 -12.91
CA PRO A 155 -28.97 10.16 -14.28
C PRO A 155 -29.81 11.30 -14.84
N ARG A 156 -29.25 12.01 -15.83
CA ARG A 156 -29.87 13.15 -16.47
C ARG A 156 -31.19 12.62 -17.03
N ARG A 157 -32.30 12.82 -16.31
CA ARG A 157 -33.62 12.41 -16.80
C ARG A 157 -33.81 13.14 -18.11
N LEU A 158 -33.66 12.42 -19.22
CA LEU A 158 -34.04 12.91 -20.53
C LEU A 158 -35.53 13.23 -20.41
N ARG A 159 -35.85 14.52 -20.34
CA ARG A 159 -37.21 15.00 -20.56
C ARG A 159 -37.49 14.76 -22.05
N THR A 160 -38.12 13.63 -22.35
CA THR A 160 -38.94 13.47 -23.55
C THR A 160 -40.33 14.02 -23.25
#